data_AF-A0A0C1G9P8-F1
#
_entry.id   AF-A0A0C1G9P8-F1
#
_cell.length_a   1.000
_cell.length_b   1.000
_cell.length_c   1.000
_cell.angle_alpha   90.00
_cell.angle_beta   90.00
_cell.angle_gamma   90.00
#
_symmetry.space_group_name_H-M   'P 1'
#
loop_
_entity.id
_entity.type
_entity.pdbx_description
1 polymer ?
#
loop_
_entity_poly.entity_id
_entity_poly.type
_entity_poly.pdbx_seq_one_letter_code
_entity_poly.pdbx_strand_id
1 'polypeptide(L)'
;MKKAFCLLALASLTACGEPALKIESEPASFAFLASAPKERLGNGNTKTTVRVFNSVQGSGGKTVRKEIRGAKCTLTSDHLRAEVVTPQQVVLPKYDQDAKLEARGVPPSILISCKSGDLNGSFLLAAKPGQIISGSGNLVADLILITGSAIAANTADWRYPEAVFVNVE
;
A
#
# COMPACT_ATOMS: atom_id res chain seq x y z
N MET A 1 25.49 -42.64 39.26
CA MET A 1 26.07 -42.32 37.93
C MET A 1 24.91 -42.27 36.93
N LYS A 2 24.48 -41.06 36.53
CA LYS A 2 23.28 -40.83 35.72
C LYS A 2 23.63 -40.90 34.23
N LYS A 3 22.89 -41.74 33.49
CA LYS A 3 23.07 -42.02 32.06
C LYS A 3 22.66 -40.81 31.22
N ALA A 4 23.46 -40.57 30.18
CA ALA A 4 23.34 -39.49 29.22
C ALA A 4 22.01 -39.53 28.45
N PHE A 5 21.35 -38.38 28.35
CA PHE A 5 20.26 -38.13 27.41
C PHE A 5 20.84 -37.27 26.28
N CYS A 6 21.13 -37.90 25.16
CA CYS A 6 21.57 -37.24 23.94
C CYS A 6 20.35 -36.58 23.29
N LEU A 7 20.14 -35.29 23.59
CA LEU A 7 19.13 -34.47 22.92
C LEU A 7 19.55 -34.25 21.47
N LEU A 8 18.92 -34.98 20.55
CA LEU A 8 18.91 -34.64 19.13
C LEU A 8 18.31 -33.24 18.98
N ALA A 9 19.16 -32.26 18.69
CA ALA A 9 18.74 -30.95 18.22
C ALA A 9 18.21 -31.11 16.77
N LEU A 10 16.89 -31.25 16.63
CA LEU A 10 16.22 -30.98 15.35
C LEU A 10 16.35 -29.48 15.05
N ALA A 11 17.38 -29.12 14.29
CA ALA A 11 17.43 -27.83 13.62
C ALA A 11 16.38 -27.84 12.51
N SER A 12 15.19 -27.33 12.83
CA SER A 12 14.15 -27.03 11.85
C SER A 12 14.67 -25.97 10.89
N LEU A 13 15.08 -26.42 9.70
CA LEU A 13 15.23 -25.59 8.49
C LEU A 13 13.86 -25.05 8.12
N THR A 14 13.40 -24.06 8.88
CA THR A 14 12.36 -23.15 8.41
C THR A 14 12.97 -22.41 7.24
N ALA A 15 12.37 -22.57 6.06
CA ALA A 15 12.61 -21.70 4.92
C ALA A 15 12.08 -20.30 5.30
N CYS A 16 12.80 -19.61 6.18
CA CYS A 16 12.52 -18.25 6.56
C CYS A 16 12.89 -17.38 5.38
N GLY A 17 11.88 -16.90 4.64
CA GLY A 17 12.05 -15.68 3.86
C GLY A 17 12.63 -14.59 4.75
N GLU A 18 13.51 -13.75 4.20
CA GLU A 18 14.10 -12.64 4.95
C GLU A 18 12.99 -11.81 5.60
N PRO A 19 13.08 -11.51 6.91
CA PRO A 19 12.07 -10.70 7.57
C PRO A 19 12.03 -9.30 6.94
N ALA A 20 10.82 -8.75 6.80
CA ALA A 20 10.64 -7.42 6.23
C ALA A 20 11.44 -6.37 7.02
N LEU A 21 12.06 -5.43 6.31
CA LEU A 21 12.86 -4.38 6.91
C LEU A 21 12.00 -3.50 7.84
N LYS A 22 12.56 -3.18 9.01
CA LYS A 22 11.93 -2.26 9.96
C LYS A 22 11.87 -0.84 9.36
N ILE A 23 10.73 -0.20 9.52
CA ILE A 23 10.52 1.23 9.20
C ILE A 23 11.04 2.04 10.39
N GLU A 24 12.01 2.91 10.14
CA GLU A 24 12.66 3.73 11.18
C GLU A 24 12.37 5.22 11.01
N SER A 25 11.94 5.63 9.82
CA SER A 25 11.60 7.01 9.50
C SER A 25 10.15 7.34 9.87
N GLU A 26 9.91 8.59 10.23
CA GLU A 26 8.55 9.11 10.38
C GLU A 26 7.78 9.05 9.05
N PRO A 27 6.44 8.99 9.09
CA PRO A 27 5.63 9.05 7.88
C PRO A 27 5.89 10.35 7.09
N ALA A 28 6.21 10.20 5.82
CA ALA A 28 6.32 11.32 4.90
C ALA A 28 4.95 11.97 4.68
N SER A 29 4.96 13.29 4.56
CA SER A 29 3.80 14.06 4.12
C SER A 29 3.79 14.20 2.60
N PHE A 30 2.62 14.41 2.04
CA PHE A 30 2.43 14.77 0.64
C PHE A 30 2.10 16.26 0.53
N ALA A 31 2.33 16.83 -0.65
CA ALA A 31 1.89 18.16 -1.02
C ALA A 31 0.80 18.07 -2.09
N PHE A 32 -0.28 18.83 -1.92
CA PHE A 32 -1.28 18.99 -2.97
C PHE A 32 -0.75 19.90 -4.09
N LEU A 33 -1.08 19.54 -5.33
CA LEU A 33 -0.90 20.40 -6.49
C LEU A 33 -2.06 21.40 -6.58
N ALA A 34 -1.88 22.48 -7.34
CA ALA A 34 -2.91 23.50 -7.56
C ALA A 34 -4.19 22.94 -8.21
N SER A 35 -4.06 21.87 -8.98
CA SER A 35 -5.13 21.11 -9.65
C SER A 35 -5.94 20.21 -8.71
N ALA A 36 -5.55 20.06 -7.44
CA ALA A 36 -6.25 19.17 -6.52
C ALA A 36 -7.65 19.71 -6.13
N PRO A 37 -8.73 18.92 -6.29
CA PRO A 37 -10.07 19.30 -5.86
C PRO A 37 -10.20 19.17 -4.34
N LYS A 38 -9.84 20.23 -3.62
CA LYS A 38 -9.80 20.25 -2.14
C LYS A 38 -11.17 20.06 -1.50
N GLU A 39 -12.22 20.50 -2.19
CA GLU A 39 -13.62 20.32 -1.82
C GLU A 39 -14.07 18.85 -1.81
N ARG A 40 -13.27 17.95 -2.41
CA ARG A 40 -13.55 16.52 -2.47
C ARG A 40 -12.73 15.70 -1.48
N LEU A 41 -11.99 16.35 -0.59
CA LEU A 41 -11.19 15.65 0.42
C LEU A 41 -12.09 15.13 1.53
N GLY A 42 -12.04 13.81 1.72
CA GLY A 42 -12.75 13.16 2.80
C GLY A 42 -12.01 13.30 4.14
N ASN A 43 -12.69 12.96 5.22
CA ASN A 43 -12.12 13.05 6.56
C ASN A 43 -11.01 12.00 6.79
N GLY A 44 -9.83 12.50 7.15
CA GLY A 44 -8.68 11.70 7.54
C GLY A 44 -7.81 11.23 6.36
N ASN A 45 -7.00 10.22 6.63
CA ASN A 45 -5.86 9.88 5.79
C ASN A 45 -5.65 8.36 5.79
N THR A 46 -4.97 7.84 4.77
CA THR A 46 -4.40 6.48 4.80
C THR A 46 -2.90 6.57 4.98
N LYS A 47 -2.31 5.72 5.82
CA LYS A 47 -0.86 5.54 5.90
C LYS A 47 -0.46 4.41 4.95
N THR A 48 0.14 4.76 3.82
CA THR A 48 0.60 3.80 2.82
C THR A 48 2.08 3.52 3.03
N THR A 49 2.44 2.26 3.24
CA THR A 49 3.83 1.83 3.38
C THR A 49 4.43 1.56 2.01
N VAL A 50 5.48 2.29 1.64
CA VAL A 50 6.22 2.08 0.39
C VAL A 50 7.44 1.21 0.66
N ARG A 51 7.50 0.06 -0.01
CA ARG A 51 8.63 -0.87 0.04
C ARG A 51 9.13 -1.19 -1.36
N VAL A 52 10.44 -1.30 -1.50
CA VAL A 52 11.11 -1.56 -2.79
C VAL A 52 11.84 -2.89 -2.71
N PHE A 53 11.76 -3.68 -3.77
CA PHE A 53 12.41 -4.97 -3.89
C PHE A 53 13.20 -5.05 -5.19
N ASN A 54 14.27 -5.83 -5.19
CA ASN A 54 14.95 -6.27 -6.40
C ASN A 54 14.83 -7.79 -6.50
N SER A 55 14.55 -8.28 -7.70
CA SER A 55 14.52 -9.70 -8.03
C SER A 55 15.94 -10.20 -8.28
N VAL A 56 16.49 -10.98 -7.35
CA VAL A 56 17.84 -11.56 -7.46
C VAL A 56 17.76 -13.08 -7.62
N GLN A 57 18.70 -13.68 -8.35
CA GLN A 57 18.81 -15.14 -8.36
C GLN A 57 19.32 -15.63 -7.01
N GLY A 58 18.51 -16.46 -6.35
CA GLY A 58 18.88 -17.18 -5.14
C GLY A 58 19.55 -18.51 -5.43
N SER A 59 20.08 -19.13 -4.37
CA SER A 59 20.70 -20.46 -4.43
C SER A 59 19.72 -21.50 -5.00
N GLY A 60 20.14 -22.18 -6.06
CA GLY A 60 19.31 -23.19 -6.75
C GLY A 60 18.48 -22.68 -7.92
N GLY A 61 18.79 -21.49 -8.47
CA GLY A 61 18.16 -20.98 -9.70
C GLY A 61 16.76 -20.38 -9.50
N LYS A 62 16.33 -20.19 -8.25
CA LYS A 62 15.05 -19.55 -7.93
C LYS A 62 15.21 -18.04 -7.80
N THR A 63 14.32 -17.26 -8.40
CA THR A 63 14.27 -15.81 -8.16
C THR A 63 13.75 -15.53 -6.76
N VAL A 64 14.48 -14.71 -6.00
CA VAL A 64 14.14 -14.25 -4.66
C VAL A 64 13.97 -12.73 -4.71
N ARG A 65 12.93 -12.21 -4.05
CA ARG A 65 12.73 -10.76 -3.90
C ARG A 65 13.48 -10.30 -2.67
N LYS A 66 14.51 -9.48 -2.85
CA LYS A 66 15.29 -8.87 -1.78
C LYS A 66 14.79 -7.45 -1.54
N GLU A 67 14.40 -7.15 -0.30
CA GLU A 67 13.97 -5.79 0.05
C GLU A 67 15.15 -4.82 0.10
N ILE A 68 14.95 -3.60 -0.41
CA ILE A 68 15.96 -2.56 -0.50
C ILE A 68 15.68 -1.45 0.52
N ARG A 69 16.71 -1.14 1.32
CA ARG A 69 16.77 0.05 2.16
C ARG A 69 17.40 1.21 1.38
N GLY A 70 16.85 2.41 1.53
CA GLY A 70 17.42 3.64 0.98
C GLY A 70 17.01 3.96 -0.46
N ALA A 71 16.06 3.22 -1.07
CA ALA A 71 15.58 3.58 -2.40
C ALA A 71 14.79 4.89 -2.33
N LYS A 72 15.10 5.83 -3.23
CA LYS A 72 14.41 7.11 -3.32
C LYS A 72 13.21 6.94 -4.23
N CYS A 73 12.01 7.24 -3.72
CA CYS A 73 10.79 7.17 -4.51
C CYS A 73 10.09 8.51 -4.57
N THR A 74 9.59 8.85 -5.75
CA THR A 74 8.69 9.98 -5.99
C THR A 74 7.30 9.45 -6.27
N LEU A 75 6.32 9.94 -5.54
CA LEU A 75 4.90 9.66 -5.73
C LEU A 75 4.30 10.88 -6.43
N THR A 76 3.68 10.70 -7.60
CA THR A 76 3.11 11.80 -8.38
C THR A 76 1.74 11.40 -8.93
N SER A 77 0.77 12.30 -8.83
CA SER A 77 -0.50 12.24 -9.54
C SER A 77 -0.93 13.64 -9.96
N ASP A 78 -2.06 13.77 -10.63
CA ASP A 78 -2.62 15.08 -10.99
C ASP A 78 -3.01 15.91 -9.76
N HIS A 79 -3.14 15.30 -8.58
CA HIS A 79 -3.55 15.98 -7.36
C HIS A 79 -2.42 16.19 -6.36
N LEU A 80 -1.37 15.36 -6.36
CA LEU A 80 -0.38 15.40 -5.30
C LEU A 80 1.01 14.97 -5.73
N ARG A 81 1.98 15.35 -4.89
CA ARG A 81 3.36 14.87 -4.94
C ARG A 81 3.86 14.51 -3.55
N ALA A 82 4.64 13.45 -3.43
CA ALA A 82 5.37 13.11 -2.21
C ALA A 82 6.72 12.47 -2.56
N GLU A 83 7.65 12.50 -1.59
CA GLU A 83 8.97 11.87 -1.71
C GLU A 83 9.23 11.01 -0.47
N VAL A 84 9.77 9.81 -0.67
CA VAL A 84 10.07 8.86 0.41
C VAL A 84 11.41 8.16 0.18
N VAL A 85 12.02 7.69 1.27
CA VAL A 85 13.22 6.85 1.26
C VAL A 85 12.88 5.50 1.91
N THR A 86 12.87 4.42 1.14
CA THR A 86 12.24 3.15 1.57
C THR A 86 13.06 2.34 2.59
N PRO A 87 12.42 1.52 3.44
CA PRO A 87 10.97 1.44 3.64
C PRO A 87 10.45 2.62 4.48
N GLN A 88 9.39 3.29 4.01
CA GLN A 88 8.81 4.44 4.72
C GLN A 88 7.30 4.52 4.47
N GLN A 89 6.57 5.04 5.45
CA GLN A 89 5.15 5.35 5.31
C GLN A 89 4.96 6.72 4.65
N VAL A 90 3.93 6.87 3.84
CA VAL A 90 3.44 8.15 3.34
C VAL A 90 1.99 8.32 3.76
N VAL A 91 1.66 9.48 4.29
CA VAL A 91 0.27 9.84 4.59
C VAL A 91 -0.37 10.25 3.27
N LEU A 92 -1.49 9.64 2.88
CA LEU A 92 -2.21 9.96 1.65
C LEU A 92 -3.65 10.40 1.98
N PRO A 93 -4.22 11.34 1.20
CA PRO A 93 -5.57 11.81 1.45
C PRO A 93 -6.61 10.76 1.09
N LYS A 94 -7.79 10.94 1.66
CA LYS A 94 -9.01 10.25 1.23
C LYS A 94 -9.85 11.22 0.39
N TYR A 95 -10.68 10.67 -0.49
CA TYR A 95 -11.60 11.47 -1.30
C TYR A 95 -13.02 11.03 -1.09
N ASP A 96 -13.95 11.97 -0.95
CA ASP A 96 -15.36 11.64 -0.84
C ASP A 96 -15.92 11.14 -2.18
N GLN A 97 -16.83 10.15 -2.11
CA GLN A 97 -17.59 9.70 -3.27
C GLN A 97 -18.81 10.59 -3.47
N ASP A 98 -18.96 11.13 -4.68
CA ASP A 98 -20.14 11.91 -5.08
C ASP A 98 -20.87 11.20 -6.22
N ALA A 99 -22.11 10.79 -5.99
CA ALA A 99 -22.94 10.10 -6.98
C ALA A 99 -23.26 10.95 -8.23
N LYS A 100 -23.08 12.27 -8.18
CA LYS A 100 -23.28 13.19 -9.31
C LYS A 100 -22.06 13.26 -10.25
N LEU A 101 -20.91 12.75 -9.81
CA LEU A 101 -19.67 12.75 -10.59
C LEU A 101 -19.50 11.42 -11.34
N GLU A 102 -18.84 11.47 -12.49
CA GLU A 102 -18.45 10.28 -13.23
C GLU A 102 -17.63 9.33 -12.34
N ALA A 103 -17.95 8.03 -12.41
CA ALA A 103 -17.34 6.98 -11.59
C ALA A 103 -17.30 7.33 -10.08
N ARG A 104 -18.27 8.13 -9.61
CA ARG A 104 -18.33 8.64 -8.24
C ARG A 104 -17.12 9.46 -7.80
N GLY A 105 -16.43 10.08 -8.78
CA GLY A 105 -15.22 10.85 -8.54
C GLY A 105 -14.06 9.97 -8.08
N VAL A 106 -13.65 8.97 -8.84
CA VAL A 106 -12.39 8.26 -8.53
C VAL A 106 -11.23 9.25 -8.56
N PRO A 107 -10.34 9.30 -7.55
CA PRO A 107 -9.14 10.14 -7.62
C PRO A 107 -8.12 9.56 -8.62
N PRO A 108 -7.21 10.39 -9.14
CA PRO A 108 -6.18 9.94 -10.06
C PRO A 108 -5.27 8.92 -9.39
N SER A 109 -4.78 7.96 -10.18
CA SER A 109 -3.77 7.02 -9.70
C SER A 109 -2.46 7.75 -9.39
N ILE A 110 -1.72 7.26 -8.41
CA ILE A 110 -0.40 7.79 -8.06
C ILE A 110 0.65 6.93 -8.76
N LEU A 111 1.44 7.54 -9.65
CA LEU A 111 2.65 6.94 -10.17
C LEU A 111 3.74 7.02 -9.11
N ILE A 112 4.23 5.86 -8.69
CA ILE A 112 5.36 5.72 -7.77
C ILE A 112 6.56 5.32 -8.61
N SER A 113 7.56 6.19 -8.71
CA SER A 113 8.82 5.92 -9.39
C SER A 113 9.94 5.82 -8.36
N CYS A 114 10.61 4.68 -8.30
CA CYS A 114 11.67 4.40 -7.33
C CYS A 114 13.01 4.17 -8.01
N LYS A 115 14.08 4.64 -7.37
CA LYS A 115 15.46 4.45 -7.80
C LYS A 115 16.34 3.98 -6.64
N SER A 116 17.20 2.99 -6.90
CA SER A 116 18.22 2.50 -5.97
C SER A 116 19.52 2.20 -6.72
N GLY A 117 20.51 3.08 -6.59
CA GLY A 117 21.71 3.01 -7.44
C GLY A 117 21.31 3.20 -8.90
N ASP A 118 21.64 2.23 -9.75
CA ASP A 118 21.28 2.23 -11.18
C ASP A 118 19.93 1.56 -11.47
N LEU A 119 19.34 0.86 -10.48
CA LEU A 119 18.07 0.15 -10.62
C LEU A 119 16.90 1.13 -10.56
N ASN A 120 15.91 0.92 -11.43
CA ASN A 120 14.72 1.77 -11.49
C ASN A 120 13.47 0.89 -11.55
N GLY A 121 12.35 1.44 -11.09
CA GLY A 121 11.09 0.73 -11.09
C GLY A 121 9.93 1.68 -10.89
N SER A 122 8.76 1.29 -11.39
CA SER A 122 7.54 2.08 -11.24
C SER A 122 6.34 1.22 -10.90
N PHE A 123 5.43 1.78 -10.11
CA PHE A 123 4.15 1.16 -9.76
C PHE A 123 3.03 2.19 -9.82
N LEU A 124 1.88 1.80 -10.37
CA LEU A 124 0.70 2.65 -10.42
C LEU A 124 -0.25 2.27 -9.27
N LEU A 125 -0.37 3.17 -8.29
CA LEU A 125 -1.21 2.99 -7.11
C LEU A 125 -2.60 3.60 -7.35
N ALA A 126 -3.58 2.75 -7.62
CA ALA A 126 -4.98 3.16 -7.73
C ALA A 126 -5.66 3.22 -6.36
N ALA A 127 -6.53 4.21 -6.16
CA ALA A 127 -7.43 4.23 -5.01
C ALA A 127 -8.52 3.16 -5.15
N LYS A 128 -8.98 2.64 -4.02
CA LYS A 128 -10.06 1.67 -3.90
C LYS A 128 -11.25 2.30 -3.18
N PRO A 129 -12.49 1.90 -3.50
CA PRO A 129 -13.62 2.36 -2.72
C PRO A 129 -13.47 1.79 -1.30
N GLY A 130 -13.69 2.62 -0.29
CA GLY A 130 -13.82 2.19 1.09
C GLY A 130 -14.95 1.18 1.22
N GLN A 131 -14.83 0.27 2.19
CA GLN A 131 -15.89 -0.69 2.47
C GLN A 131 -17.10 0.05 3.04
N ILE A 132 -18.25 -0.12 2.40
CA ILE A 132 -19.53 0.24 2.99
C ILE A 132 -19.82 -0.82 4.05
N ILE A 133 -19.68 -0.47 5.33
CA ILE A 133 -20.17 -1.33 6.42
C ILE A 133 -21.69 -1.16 6.43
N SER A 134 -22.41 -2.03 5.72
CA SER A 134 -23.84 -2.17 5.96
C SER A 134 -24.04 -3.10 7.16
N GLY A 135 -24.92 -2.74 8.08
CA GLY A 135 -25.20 -3.52 9.29
C GLY A 135 -26.03 -4.79 9.07
N SER A 136 -25.99 -5.42 7.89
CA SER A 136 -26.88 -6.54 7.55
C SER A 136 -26.26 -7.93 7.79
N GLY A 137 -24.94 -8.02 7.95
CA GLY A 137 -24.24 -9.29 8.21
C GLY A 137 -24.25 -10.28 7.03
N ASN A 138 -24.66 -9.86 5.83
CA ASN A 138 -24.72 -10.71 4.64
C ASN A 138 -24.00 -10.06 3.45
N LEU A 139 -22.73 -10.46 3.25
CA LEU A 139 -21.79 -9.87 2.29
C LEU A 139 -22.28 -9.88 0.83
N VAL A 140 -23.19 -10.79 0.48
CA VAL A 140 -23.71 -10.94 -0.89
C VAL A 140 -24.86 -9.95 -1.16
N ALA A 141 -25.65 -9.59 -0.14
CA ALA A 141 -26.74 -8.62 -0.28
C ALA A 141 -26.24 -7.17 -0.29
N ASP A 142 -25.18 -6.89 0.48
CA ASP A 142 -24.55 -5.56 0.55
C ASP A 142 -23.86 -5.14 -0.75
N LEU A 143 -23.30 -6.10 -1.49
CA LEU A 143 -22.70 -5.83 -2.79
C LEU A 143 -23.75 -5.49 -3.85
N ILE A 144 -24.99 -5.97 -3.67
CA ILE A 144 -26.13 -5.78 -4.61
C ILE A 144 -26.91 -4.49 -4.28
N LEU A 145 -26.91 -4.01 -3.03
CA LEU A 145 -27.59 -2.76 -2.63
C LEU A 145 -26.93 -1.47 -3.17
N ILE A 146 -25.78 -1.57 -3.84
CA ILE A 146 -25.06 -0.42 -4.42
C ILE A 146 -25.87 0.24 -5.56
N THR A 147 -26.87 -0.44 -6.13
CA THR A 147 -27.67 0.11 -7.24
C THR A 147 -28.96 0.83 -6.85
N GLY A 148 -29.33 1.00 -5.58
CA GLY A 148 -30.65 1.62 -5.34
C GLY A 148 -31.13 1.92 -3.92
N SER A 149 -30.28 2.29 -2.96
CA SER A 149 -30.80 2.63 -1.62
C SER A 149 -30.11 3.85 -1.02
N ALA A 150 -30.89 4.92 -0.84
CA ALA A 150 -30.51 6.20 -0.25
C ALA A 150 -30.24 6.17 1.27
N ILE A 151 -29.87 5.02 1.84
CA ILE A 151 -29.68 4.84 3.29
C ILE A 151 -28.41 4.02 3.58
N ALA A 152 -27.27 4.61 3.26
CA ALA A 152 -25.97 4.31 3.87
C ALA A 152 -25.06 5.54 3.70
N ALA A 153 -25.57 6.71 4.09
CA ALA A 153 -24.87 7.99 4.00
C ALA A 153 -23.94 8.25 5.19
N ASN A 154 -23.13 7.26 5.56
CA ASN A 154 -21.89 7.47 6.30
C ASN A 154 -20.72 7.10 5.37
N THR A 155 -20.57 7.95 4.34
CA THR A 155 -19.41 8.19 3.47
C THR A 155 -18.57 6.97 3.05
N ALA A 156 -18.98 6.30 1.96
CA ALA A 156 -18.02 5.56 1.16
C ALA A 156 -16.98 6.56 0.61
N ASP A 157 -15.72 6.44 1.01
CA ASP A 157 -14.62 7.28 0.54
C ASP A 157 -13.75 6.49 -0.46
N TRP A 158 -12.84 7.16 -1.15
CA TRP A 158 -11.76 6.54 -1.92
C TRP A 158 -10.49 6.56 -1.09
N ARG A 159 -9.82 5.41 -0.99
CA ARG A 159 -8.61 5.23 -0.19
C ARG A 159 -7.51 4.56 -1.00
N TYR A 160 -6.29 5.05 -0.86
CA TYR A 160 -5.13 4.32 -1.35
C TYR A 160 -4.84 3.11 -0.45
N PRO A 161 -4.30 2.00 -0.99
CA PRO A 161 -3.89 0.84 -0.22
C PRO A 161 -2.87 1.16 0.89
N GLU A 162 -2.89 0.42 2.00
CA GLU A 162 -1.99 0.60 3.13
C GLU A 162 -0.55 0.14 2.87
N ALA A 163 -0.32 -0.60 1.77
CA ALA A 163 0.99 -1.06 1.37
C ALA A 163 1.12 -1.06 -0.14
N VAL A 164 2.32 -0.73 -0.61
CA VAL A 164 2.72 -0.81 -2.01
C VAL A 164 4.13 -1.38 -2.11
N PHE A 165 4.31 -2.28 -3.07
CA PHE A 165 5.55 -2.99 -3.32
C PHE A 165 6.04 -2.67 -4.73
N VAL A 166 7.15 -1.96 -4.85
CA VAL A 166 7.75 -1.61 -6.14
C VAL A 166 8.90 -2.56 -6.41
N ASN A 167 8.95 -3.16 -7.60
CA ASN A 167 10.12 -3.90 -8.05
C ASN A 167 11.02 -2.96 -8.86
N VAL A 168 12.31 -2.97 -8.56
CA VAL A 168 13.34 -2.29 -9.34
C VAL A 168 14.25 -3.34 -9.98
N GLU A 169 14.67 -3.06 -11.20
CA GLU A 169 15.53 -3.92 -12.03
C GLU A 169 16.56 -3.07 -12.78
#